data_AF-A0AAP6SEI6-F1
#
_entry.id   AF-A0AAP6SEI6-F1
#
_cell.length_a   1.000
_cell.length_b   1.000
_cell.length_c   1.000
_cell.angle_alpha   90.00
_cell.angle_beta   90.00
_cell.angle_gamma   90.00
#
_symmetry.space_group_name_H-M   'P 1'
#
loop_
_entity.id
_entity.type
_entity.pdbx_description
1 polymer ?
#
loop_
_entity_poly.entity_id
_entity_poly.type
_entity_poly.pdbx_seq_one_letter_code
_entity_poly.pdbx_strand_id
1 'polypeptide(L)'
;MNNLLESAINAIQRSKKAWCRYITANDTGQTGGHQSGFYVPKCAAPLLFDELGRKGENKEKTVSILWQDDFYTTSRMKYYGQRTRNEYRITRFGRDFPFLNDEYIGSLLILSKMTDSDYVAYVLSSDDDIDGFYAYFNLSPNETNQLITAGGTDPDKKLEMFFQEHVRELDDFPTTLQMSSLAQLNFNKAHSISKSDFIKSPDSLLLSWLDAEYRLFRLIEEKIYSGKLKNAFESVDEFVRIANEVLNRRKSRAGKSLEHHLSELFSKNDLVFEEQALTEGKKRPDFLFPNSSCYHNFEFPAKDLVVLGAKTTCKDRWRQVLSEADRVEEKYLFTLQQGISLSQLKEMSDAKLTLIVPKPYIQSFPKAYQNQLKDLSEFIGIVKRRQDNIPKHYLI
;
A
#
# COMPACT_ATOMS: atom_id res chain seq x y z
N MET A 1 -10.21 -4.29 26.20
CA MET A 1 -9.31 -3.70 25.19
C MET A 1 -10.19 -3.24 24.04
N ASN A 2 -10.29 -1.94 23.80
CA ASN A 2 -10.99 -1.45 22.60
C ASN A 2 -10.21 -1.93 21.37
N ASN A 3 -10.91 -2.51 20.41
CA ASN A 3 -10.35 -2.82 19.11
C ASN A 3 -10.07 -1.48 18.41
N LEU A 4 -8.80 -1.10 18.28
CA LEU A 4 -8.39 0.21 17.78
C LEU A 4 -8.88 0.47 16.35
N LEU A 5 -8.89 -0.58 15.53
CA LEU A 5 -9.46 -0.55 14.18
C LEU A 5 -10.95 -0.21 14.21
N GLU A 6 -11.73 -0.84 15.09
CA GLU A 6 -13.17 -0.55 15.22
C GLU A 6 -13.42 0.88 15.68
N SER A 7 -12.65 1.38 16.66
CA SER A 7 -12.72 2.77 17.08
C SER A 7 -12.44 3.74 15.92
N ALA A 8 -11.38 3.48 15.15
CA ALA A 8 -11.03 4.29 13.98
C ALA A 8 -12.13 4.31 12.91
N ILE A 9 -12.70 3.13 12.61
CA ILE A 9 -13.83 3.00 11.68
C ILE A 9 -15.04 3.81 12.16
N ASN A 10 -15.43 3.63 13.42
CA ASN A 10 -16.57 4.31 14.03
C ASN A 10 -16.40 5.84 14.03
N ALA A 11 -15.18 6.33 14.27
CA ALA A 11 -14.90 7.76 14.24
C ALA A 11 -15.06 8.35 12.84
N ILE A 12 -14.59 7.65 11.79
CA ILE A 12 -14.77 8.11 10.40
C ILE A 12 -16.25 8.18 10.03
N GLN A 13 -17.03 7.14 10.36
CA GLN A 13 -18.47 7.10 10.05
C GLN A 13 -19.27 8.27 10.67
N ARG A 14 -18.80 8.80 11.81
CA ARG A 14 -19.42 9.94 12.51
C ARG A 14 -18.82 11.29 12.11
N SER A 15 -17.78 11.29 11.29
CA SER A 15 -17.04 12.49 10.91
C SER A 15 -17.60 13.16 9.65
N LYS A 16 -17.34 14.46 9.50
CA LYS A 16 -17.67 15.20 8.27
C LYS A 16 -16.72 14.87 7.12
N LYS A 17 -15.44 14.63 7.45
CA LYS A 17 -14.35 14.31 6.52
C LYS A 17 -13.31 13.50 7.27
N ALA A 18 -12.68 12.54 6.60
CA ALA A 18 -11.55 11.80 7.14
C ALA A 18 -10.40 11.73 6.14
N TRP A 19 -9.21 11.45 6.65
CA TRP A 19 -7.97 11.34 5.89
C TRP A 19 -7.07 10.30 6.55
N CYS A 20 -6.35 9.53 5.73
CA CYS A 20 -5.31 8.64 6.24
C CYS A 20 -4.00 8.78 5.46
N ARG A 21 -2.89 8.49 6.14
CA ARG A 21 -1.53 8.55 5.60
C ARG A 21 -0.60 7.68 6.45
N TYR A 22 0.43 7.10 5.85
CA TYR A 22 1.55 6.55 6.62
C TYR A 22 2.41 7.64 7.27
N ILE A 23 2.72 7.46 8.56
CA ILE A 23 3.68 8.32 9.26
C ILE A 23 5.07 8.09 8.64
N THR A 24 5.70 9.16 8.17
CA THR A 24 7.02 9.07 7.51
C THR A 24 8.13 9.57 8.43
N ALA A 25 9.38 9.22 8.10
CA ALA A 25 10.56 9.72 8.81
C ALA A 25 10.70 11.26 8.78
N ASN A 26 10.04 11.92 7.81
CA ASN A 26 10.00 13.38 7.74
C ASN A 26 9.07 14.00 8.79
N ASP A 27 8.04 13.28 9.24
CA ASP A 27 7.06 13.80 10.19
C ASP A 27 7.65 13.83 11.62
N THR A 28 8.48 12.83 11.96
CA THR A 28 9.15 12.67 13.26
C THR A 28 10.36 13.60 13.47
N GLY A 29 10.75 14.38 12.45
CA GLY A 29 11.84 15.36 12.56
C GLY A 29 13.25 14.78 12.43
N GLN A 30 13.39 13.49 12.13
CA GLN A 30 14.69 12.81 12.02
C GLN A 30 15.56 13.24 10.85
N THR A 31 15.01 13.94 9.85
CA THR A 31 15.79 14.43 8.71
C THR A 31 16.63 15.67 9.01
N GLY A 32 16.74 16.06 10.29
CA GLY A 32 17.53 17.22 10.74
C GLY A 32 16.87 18.57 10.44
N GLY A 33 15.62 18.58 9.95
CA GLY A 33 14.87 19.79 9.67
C GLY A 33 14.08 20.29 10.88
N HIS A 34 13.93 21.61 11.01
CA HIS A 34 13.08 22.27 12.02
C HIS A 34 11.56 22.04 11.84
N GLN A 35 11.14 21.01 11.10
CA GLN A 35 9.75 20.78 10.71
C GLN A 35 9.22 19.49 11.33
N SER A 36 8.94 19.49 12.62
CA SER A 36 8.15 18.43 13.24
C SER A 36 6.66 18.60 12.95
N GLY A 37 5.98 17.49 12.68
CA GLY A 37 4.52 17.41 12.54
C GLY A 37 4.04 16.99 11.16
N PHE A 38 2.84 16.41 11.16
CA PHE A 38 2.28 15.68 10.02
C PHE A 38 2.00 16.59 8.83
N TYR A 39 2.63 16.29 7.69
CA TYR A 39 2.29 16.94 6.42
C TYR A 39 0.93 16.44 5.89
N VAL A 40 0.13 17.37 5.39
CA VAL A 40 -1.15 17.10 4.73
C VAL A 40 -1.07 17.60 3.29
N PRO A 41 -1.26 16.73 2.28
CA PRO A 41 -1.21 17.16 0.89
C PRO A 41 -2.38 18.07 0.55
N LYS A 42 -2.23 18.84 -0.53
CA LYS A 42 -3.24 19.81 -0.97
C LYS A 42 -4.60 19.18 -1.28
N CYS A 43 -4.63 17.97 -1.84
CA CYS A 43 -5.88 17.25 -2.10
C CYS A 43 -6.64 16.92 -0.81
N ALA A 44 -5.95 16.76 0.32
CA ALA A 44 -6.54 16.53 1.64
C ALA A 44 -6.69 17.81 2.49
N ALA A 45 -6.24 18.96 1.99
CA ALA A 45 -6.36 20.24 2.70
C ALA A 45 -7.79 20.64 3.09
N PRO A 46 -8.87 20.23 2.38
CA PRO A 46 -10.24 20.47 2.83
C PRO A 46 -10.60 19.81 4.17
N LEU A 47 -9.78 18.89 4.68
CA LEU A 47 -9.87 18.36 6.05
C LEU A 47 -9.56 19.45 7.09
N LEU A 48 -8.61 20.33 6.78
CA LEU A 48 -8.09 21.33 7.71
C LEU A 48 -8.83 22.66 7.56
N PHE A 49 -9.08 23.11 6.33
CA PHE A 49 -9.68 24.42 6.06
C PHE A 49 -10.77 24.30 5.00
N ASP A 50 -11.92 24.93 5.23
CA ASP A 50 -12.99 24.98 4.23
C ASP A 50 -12.60 25.89 3.07
N GLU A 51 -11.90 26.99 3.37
CA GLU A 51 -11.22 27.81 2.38
C GLU A 51 -9.73 27.50 2.31
N LEU A 52 -9.27 26.96 1.18
CA LEU A 52 -7.88 26.65 0.94
C LEU A 52 -7.00 27.90 0.95
N GLY A 53 -5.76 27.77 1.44
CA GLY A 53 -4.78 28.83 1.46
C GLY A 53 -4.20 29.15 0.08
N ARG A 54 -3.88 30.43 -0.14
CA ARG A 54 -3.33 30.94 -1.40
C ARG A 54 -1.82 31.15 -1.30
N LYS A 55 -1.06 30.92 -2.37
CA LYS A 55 0.40 31.18 -2.33
C LYS A 55 0.63 32.67 -2.05
N GLY A 56 1.50 32.99 -1.08
CA GLY A 56 1.74 34.36 -0.60
C GLY A 56 1.24 34.65 0.82
N GLU A 57 0.32 33.83 1.35
CA GLU A 57 -0.21 33.97 2.72
C GLU A 57 0.10 32.74 3.58
N ASN A 58 -0.05 32.89 4.91
CA ASN A 58 -0.14 31.77 5.83
C ASN A 58 -1.54 31.75 6.45
N LYS A 59 -2.08 30.57 6.71
CA LYS A 59 -3.33 30.39 7.48
C LYS A 59 -3.05 29.48 8.65
N GLU A 60 -3.65 29.72 9.81
CA GLU A 60 -3.57 28.80 10.95
C GLU A 60 -4.86 28.79 11.74
N LYS A 61 -5.17 27.64 12.35
CA LYS A 61 -6.23 27.50 13.36
C LYS A 61 -5.78 26.55 14.45
N THR A 62 -6.32 26.74 15.65
CA THR A 62 -6.11 25.85 16.79
C THR A 62 -7.30 24.90 16.89
N VAL A 63 -7.03 23.62 17.16
CA VAL A 63 -8.03 22.55 17.25
C VAL A 63 -7.75 21.65 18.45
N SER A 64 -8.78 20.96 18.92
CA SER A 64 -8.67 19.83 19.84
C SER A 64 -8.64 18.53 19.04
N ILE A 65 -7.69 17.65 19.33
CA ILE A 65 -7.62 16.31 18.74
C ILE A 65 -7.63 15.28 19.87
N LEU A 66 -8.63 14.39 19.88
CA LEU A 66 -8.66 13.19 20.71
C LEU A 66 -7.87 12.07 20.02
N TRP A 67 -6.89 11.49 20.71
CA TRP A 67 -6.03 10.43 20.17
C TRP A 67 -6.33 9.10 20.84
N GLN A 68 -6.52 8.04 20.03
CA GLN A 68 -6.71 6.65 20.48
C GLN A 68 -7.82 6.47 21.54
N ASP A 69 -8.82 7.37 21.59
CA ASP A 69 -9.84 7.45 22.66
C ASP A 69 -9.28 7.68 24.08
N ASP A 70 -8.05 8.19 24.21
CA ASP A 70 -7.32 8.25 25.48
C ASP A 70 -6.99 9.68 25.92
N PHE A 71 -6.29 10.46 25.07
CA PHE A 71 -5.81 11.79 25.45
C PHE A 71 -6.06 12.86 24.39
N TYR A 72 -6.06 14.12 24.83
CA TYR A 72 -6.27 15.28 23.96
C TYR A 72 -4.99 16.06 23.69
N THR A 73 -4.89 16.64 22.50
CA THR A 73 -3.88 17.66 22.18
C THR A 73 -4.52 18.95 21.68
N THR A 74 -4.02 20.09 22.15
CA THR A 74 -4.33 21.41 21.56
C THR A 74 -3.39 21.69 20.38
N SER A 75 -3.75 21.16 19.21
CA SER A 75 -2.93 21.19 18.00
C SER A 75 -3.14 22.44 17.15
N ARG A 76 -2.17 22.74 16.29
CA ARG A 76 -2.23 23.81 15.30
C ARG A 76 -2.22 23.24 13.89
N MET A 77 -3.28 23.51 13.15
CA MET A 77 -3.35 23.27 11.70
C MET A 77 -2.86 24.52 10.99
N LYS A 78 -1.94 24.37 10.03
CA LYS A 78 -1.27 25.49 9.38
C LYS A 78 -1.08 25.25 7.89
N TYR A 79 -1.34 26.28 7.11
CA TYR A 79 -0.89 26.41 5.73
C TYR A 79 0.31 27.36 5.68
N TYR A 80 1.40 26.88 5.09
CA TYR A 80 2.62 27.65 4.82
C TYR A 80 2.66 28.01 3.32
N GLY A 81 2.24 29.23 2.97
CA GLY A 81 2.23 29.72 1.58
C GLY A 81 3.28 30.80 1.28
N GLN A 82 4.03 31.25 2.28
CA GLN A 82 5.08 32.27 2.11
C GLN A 82 6.45 31.67 1.71
N ARG A 83 7.32 32.53 1.17
CA ARG A 83 8.67 32.17 0.67
C ARG A 83 8.58 31.00 -0.33
N THR A 84 9.40 29.97 -0.17
CA THR A 84 9.41 28.78 -1.02
C THR A 84 8.29 27.77 -0.69
N ARG A 85 7.66 27.86 0.49
CA ARG A 85 6.70 26.84 0.96
C ARG A 85 5.30 26.97 0.37
N ASN A 86 4.65 25.83 0.14
CA ASN A 86 3.27 25.74 -0.35
C ASN A 86 2.64 24.44 0.16
N GLU A 87 2.56 24.29 1.48
CA GLU A 87 2.22 23.03 2.15
C GLU A 87 1.30 23.22 3.37
N TYR A 88 0.55 22.18 3.71
CA TYR A 88 -0.27 22.13 4.91
C TYR A 88 0.34 21.18 5.94
N ARG A 89 0.23 21.51 7.23
CA ARG A 89 0.71 20.68 8.33
C ARG A 89 -0.19 20.73 9.55
N ILE A 90 -0.09 19.69 10.37
CA ILE A 90 -0.62 19.62 11.73
C ILE A 90 0.56 19.58 12.69
N THR A 91 0.57 20.45 13.69
CA THR A 91 1.71 20.68 14.58
C THR A 91 1.24 20.94 16.01
N ARG A 92 2.19 21.18 16.93
CA ARG A 92 1.91 21.55 18.34
C ARG A 92 1.14 20.46 19.09
N PHE A 93 1.67 19.24 19.12
CA PHE A 93 1.02 18.12 19.82
C PHE A 93 1.33 18.07 21.32
N GLY A 94 2.35 18.79 21.79
CA GLY A 94 2.87 18.69 23.16
C GLY A 94 4.27 18.08 23.17
N ARG A 95 4.95 18.11 24.32
CA ARG A 95 6.31 17.56 24.47
C ARG A 95 6.31 16.04 24.47
N ASP A 96 5.30 15.44 25.11
CA ASP A 96 5.22 14.00 25.36
C ASP A 96 4.31 13.28 24.35
N PHE A 97 4.16 13.84 23.14
CA PHE A 97 3.29 13.25 22.13
C PHE A 97 3.91 11.96 21.57
N PRO A 98 3.25 10.80 21.72
CA PRO A 98 3.89 9.51 21.47
C PRO A 98 4.13 9.20 19.99
N PHE A 99 3.28 9.71 19.09
CA PHE A 99 3.29 9.30 17.68
C PHE A 99 4.28 10.05 16.78
N LEU A 100 5.15 10.88 17.37
CA LEU A 100 6.26 11.55 16.68
C LEU A 100 7.62 10.93 17.05
N ASN A 101 7.68 9.60 17.08
CA ASN A 101 8.90 8.84 17.33
C ASN A 101 9.08 7.74 16.27
N ASP A 102 10.24 7.08 16.31
CA ASP A 102 10.66 6.12 15.29
C ASP A 102 9.80 4.87 15.21
N GLU A 103 9.22 4.45 16.33
CA GLU A 103 8.40 3.24 16.44
C GLU A 103 7.15 3.33 15.55
N TYR A 104 6.61 4.54 15.39
CA TYR A 104 5.39 4.77 14.62
C TYR A 104 5.64 5.07 13.14
N ILE A 105 6.90 5.12 12.67
CA ILE A 105 7.19 5.25 11.23
C ILE A 105 6.62 4.04 10.49
N GLY A 106 5.87 4.29 9.42
CA GLY A 106 5.14 3.29 8.66
C GLY A 106 3.81 2.87 9.28
N SER A 107 3.39 3.45 10.41
CA SER A 107 2.04 3.26 10.95
C SER A 107 1.04 4.12 10.18
N LEU A 108 -0.20 3.67 10.08
CA LEU A 108 -1.27 4.42 9.41
C LEU A 108 -1.88 5.43 10.38
N LEU A 109 -1.62 6.72 10.15
CA LEU A 109 -2.31 7.83 10.80
C LEU A 109 -3.67 8.03 10.14
N ILE A 110 -4.71 8.12 10.96
CA ILE A 110 -6.08 8.42 10.56
C ILE A 110 -6.52 9.67 11.32
N LEU A 111 -7.12 10.64 10.62
CA LEU A 111 -7.66 11.86 11.22
C LEU A 111 -9.07 12.13 10.69
N SER A 112 -10.00 12.29 11.63
CA SER A 112 -11.43 12.47 11.40
C SER A 112 -11.90 13.82 11.92
N LYS A 113 -12.49 14.65 11.05
CA LYS A 113 -13.05 15.97 11.37
C LYS A 113 -14.45 15.81 11.94
N MET A 114 -14.65 16.00 13.24
CA MET A 114 -15.98 15.92 13.87
C MET A 114 -16.70 17.27 13.72
N THR A 115 -16.04 18.34 14.15
CA THR A 115 -16.48 19.74 13.99
C THR A 115 -15.37 20.55 13.33
N ASP A 116 -15.51 21.87 13.23
CA ASP A 116 -14.43 22.71 12.69
C ASP A 116 -13.25 22.88 13.67
N SER A 117 -13.48 22.61 14.96
CA SER A 117 -12.52 22.70 16.07
C SER A 117 -12.13 21.35 16.68
N ASP A 118 -12.94 20.30 16.49
CA ASP A 118 -12.76 19.01 17.17
C ASP A 118 -12.53 17.88 16.18
N TYR A 119 -11.48 17.12 16.45
CA TYR A 119 -11.02 16.00 15.63
C TYR A 119 -10.77 14.77 16.49
N VAL A 120 -10.86 13.62 15.87
CA VAL A 120 -10.44 12.34 16.48
C VAL A 120 -9.37 11.72 15.58
N ALA A 121 -8.33 11.17 16.18
CA ALA A 121 -7.20 10.59 15.46
C ALA A 121 -6.82 9.21 16.04
N TYR A 122 -6.40 8.33 15.13
CA TYR A 122 -5.89 7.02 15.47
C TYR A 122 -4.59 6.74 14.73
N VAL A 123 -3.75 5.90 15.34
CA VAL A 123 -2.52 5.40 14.72
C VAL A 123 -2.56 3.88 14.77
N LEU A 124 -2.75 3.25 13.61
CA LEU A 124 -2.73 1.80 13.46
C LEU A 124 -1.32 1.34 13.12
N SER A 125 -0.72 0.52 13.98
CA SER A 125 0.65 0.01 13.79
C SER A 125 0.71 -1.46 13.37
N SER A 126 -0.36 -2.21 13.61
CA SER A 126 -0.48 -3.62 13.20
C SER A 126 -0.82 -3.71 11.72
N ASP A 127 -0.13 -4.59 11.01
CA ASP A 127 -0.42 -4.88 9.61
C ASP A 127 -1.85 -5.36 9.39
N ASP A 128 -2.39 -6.19 10.30
CA ASP A 128 -3.74 -6.73 10.19
C ASP A 128 -4.81 -5.64 10.36
N ASP A 129 -4.53 -4.64 11.20
CA ASP A 129 -5.41 -3.49 11.40
C ASP A 129 -5.38 -2.56 10.18
N ILE A 130 -4.19 -2.34 9.60
CA ILE A 130 -4.00 -1.51 8.40
C ILE A 130 -4.69 -2.17 7.19
N ASP A 131 -4.44 -3.46 6.97
CA ASP A 131 -5.05 -4.23 5.89
C ASP A 131 -6.58 -4.32 6.09
N GLY A 132 -7.03 -4.49 7.35
CA GLY A 132 -8.45 -4.45 7.72
C GLY A 132 -9.11 -3.10 7.46
N PHE A 133 -8.40 -2.00 7.74
CA PHE A 133 -8.85 -0.64 7.46
C PHE A 133 -9.05 -0.40 5.96
N TYR A 134 -8.07 -0.77 5.13
CA TYR A 134 -8.19 -0.67 3.68
C TYR A 134 -9.32 -1.53 3.13
N ALA A 135 -9.49 -2.75 3.65
CA ALA A 135 -10.61 -3.60 3.27
C ALA A 135 -11.97 -2.98 3.64
N TYR A 136 -12.09 -2.40 4.83
CA TYR A 136 -13.35 -1.81 5.31
C TYR A 136 -13.79 -0.63 4.43
N PHE A 137 -12.90 0.36 4.25
CA PHE A 137 -13.19 1.54 3.43
C PHE A 137 -13.08 1.27 1.92
N ASN A 138 -12.64 0.07 1.55
CA ASN A 138 -12.33 -0.34 0.19
C ASN A 138 -11.41 0.70 -0.44
N LEU A 139 -10.20 0.83 0.09
CA LEU A 139 -9.17 1.75 -0.40
C LEU A 139 -8.05 0.95 -1.05
N SER A 140 -7.43 1.51 -2.10
CA SER A 140 -6.15 1.03 -2.60
C SER A 140 -5.02 1.50 -1.68
N PRO A 141 -3.96 0.69 -1.45
CA PRO A 141 -2.76 1.14 -0.74
C PRO A 141 -2.11 2.41 -1.33
N ASN A 142 -2.36 2.67 -2.62
CA ASN A 142 -1.88 3.84 -3.34
C ASN A 142 -2.73 5.10 -3.11
N GLU A 143 -3.95 4.95 -2.56
CA GLU A 143 -4.88 6.06 -2.27
C GLU A 143 -4.65 6.68 -0.88
N THR A 144 -3.64 6.21 -0.13
CA THR A 144 -3.19 6.94 1.06
C THR A 144 -2.84 8.38 0.69
N ASN A 145 -2.98 9.28 1.65
CA ASN A 145 -2.80 10.72 1.49
C ASN A 145 -3.99 11.46 0.82
N GLN A 146 -5.09 10.79 0.47
CA GLN A 146 -6.30 11.44 -0.03
C GLN A 146 -7.41 11.50 1.04
N LEU A 147 -8.40 12.36 0.85
CA LEU A 147 -9.60 12.30 1.69
C LEU A 147 -10.27 10.95 1.48
N ILE A 148 -10.74 10.35 2.56
CA ILE A 148 -11.55 9.16 2.51
C ILE A 148 -12.95 9.60 2.05
N THR A 149 -13.13 9.68 0.74
CA THR A 149 -14.42 9.89 0.09
C THR A 149 -14.94 8.55 -0.41
N ALA A 150 -16.22 8.27 -0.18
CA ALA A 150 -16.91 7.20 -0.89
C ALA A 150 -17.03 7.62 -2.37
N GLY A 151 -15.99 7.33 -3.16
CA GLY A 151 -15.88 7.73 -4.57
C GLY A 151 -14.54 8.39 -4.85
N GLY A 152 -13.68 7.68 -5.58
CA GLY A 152 -12.34 8.09 -5.98
C GLY A 152 -12.30 9.13 -7.10
N THR A 153 -11.06 9.49 -7.45
CA THR A 153 -10.61 10.59 -8.33
C THR A 153 -11.11 10.57 -9.78
N ASP A 154 -10.94 11.73 -10.45
CA ASP A 154 -11.32 12.09 -11.82
C ASP A 154 -11.24 10.91 -12.82
N PRO A 155 -12.35 10.48 -13.44
CA PRO A 155 -12.37 9.21 -14.16
C PRO A 155 -11.58 9.29 -15.47
N ASP A 156 -10.58 8.41 -15.60
CA ASP A 156 -10.10 8.00 -16.92
C ASP A 156 -11.28 7.37 -17.68
N LYS A 157 -11.91 8.17 -18.54
CA LYS A 157 -13.13 7.81 -19.25
C LYS A 157 -12.92 6.63 -20.21
N LYS A 158 -11.72 6.49 -20.78
CA LYS A 158 -11.43 5.42 -21.74
C LYS A 158 -11.29 4.08 -21.02
N LEU A 159 -10.58 4.07 -19.89
CA LEU A 159 -10.48 2.89 -19.04
C LEU A 159 -11.85 2.50 -18.48
N GLU A 160 -12.64 3.49 -18.05
CA GLU A 160 -13.99 3.27 -17.53
C GLU A 160 -14.92 2.64 -18.57
N MET A 161 -14.88 3.09 -19.83
CA MET A 161 -15.64 2.46 -20.91
C MET A 161 -15.29 0.98 -21.08
N PHE A 162 -13.99 0.63 -21.09
CA PHE A 162 -13.58 -0.76 -21.24
C PHE A 162 -13.96 -1.64 -20.04
N PHE A 163 -13.91 -1.09 -18.82
CA PHE A 163 -14.43 -1.79 -17.65
C PHE A 163 -15.92 -2.04 -17.78
N GLN A 164 -16.72 -1.03 -18.13
CA GLN A 164 -18.16 -1.18 -18.26
C GLN A 164 -18.56 -2.23 -19.31
N GLU A 165 -17.83 -2.36 -20.42
CA GLU A 165 -18.05 -3.41 -21.40
C GLU A 165 -17.90 -4.82 -20.79
N HIS A 166 -16.79 -5.09 -20.10
CA HIS A 166 -16.55 -6.41 -19.48
C HIS A 166 -17.46 -6.67 -18.28
N VAL A 167 -17.70 -5.64 -17.45
CA VAL A 167 -18.53 -5.76 -16.25
C VAL A 167 -19.97 -6.13 -16.62
N ARG A 168 -20.49 -5.70 -17.77
CA ARG A 168 -21.83 -6.08 -18.24
C ARG A 168 -22.00 -7.59 -18.44
N GLU A 169 -20.96 -8.30 -18.82
CA GLU A 169 -21.00 -9.73 -19.12
C GLU A 169 -20.76 -10.63 -17.88
N LEU A 170 -20.34 -10.05 -16.75
CA LEU A 170 -20.05 -10.81 -15.53
C LEU A 170 -21.30 -11.05 -14.67
N ASP A 171 -21.68 -12.31 -14.48
CA ASP A 171 -22.78 -12.67 -13.56
C ASP A 171 -22.30 -12.86 -12.11
N ASP A 172 -21.05 -13.30 -11.94
CA ASP A 172 -20.42 -13.58 -10.65
C ASP A 172 -19.09 -12.84 -10.48
N PHE A 173 -18.57 -12.84 -9.25
CA PHE A 173 -17.25 -12.29 -8.98
C PHE A 173 -16.16 -13.14 -9.65
N PRO A 174 -15.27 -12.53 -10.45
CA PRO A 174 -14.12 -13.23 -10.99
C PRO A 174 -13.15 -13.63 -9.86
N THR A 175 -12.31 -14.63 -10.12
CA THR A 175 -11.20 -14.97 -9.24
C THR A 175 -10.21 -13.80 -9.12
N THR A 176 -9.38 -13.77 -8.08
CA THR A 176 -8.38 -12.70 -7.91
C THR A 176 -7.43 -12.61 -9.09
N LEU A 177 -7.02 -13.74 -9.66
CA LEU A 177 -6.17 -13.78 -10.86
C LEU A 177 -6.89 -13.19 -12.08
N GLN A 178 -8.12 -13.63 -12.36
CA GLN A 178 -8.93 -13.07 -13.45
C GLN A 178 -9.14 -11.57 -13.27
N MET A 179 -9.25 -11.10 -12.03
CA MET A 179 -9.42 -9.68 -11.74
C MET A 179 -8.19 -8.86 -12.08
N SER A 180 -7.02 -9.28 -11.59
CA SER A 180 -5.75 -8.64 -11.94
C SER A 180 -5.50 -8.68 -13.46
N SER A 181 -5.80 -9.81 -14.13
CA SER A 181 -5.66 -9.93 -15.60
C SER A 181 -6.57 -8.99 -16.38
N LEU A 182 -7.85 -8.87 -15.97
CA LEU A 182 -8.78 -7.93 -16.61
C LEU A 182 -8.35 -6.48 -16.39
N ALA A 183 -7.87 -6.14 -15.20
CA ALA A 183 -7.36 -4.81 -14.89
C ALA A 183 -6.15 -4.46 -15.77
N GLN A 184 -5.17 -5.37 -15.84
CA GLN A 184 -3.98 -5.25 -16.69
C GLN A 184 -4.37 -5.06 -18.17
N LEU A 185 -5.24 -5.92 -18.69
CA LEU A 185 -5.68 -5.88 -20.09
C LEU A 185 -6.31 -4.53 -20.44
N ASN A 186 -7.30 -4.10 -19.65
CA ASN A 186 -8.06 -2.89 -19.91
C ASN A 186 -7.21 -1.63 -19.72
N PHE A 187 -6.35 -1.60 -18.69
CA PHE A 187 -5.38 -0.51 -18.51
C PHE A 187 -4.42 -0.44 -19.69
N ASN A 188 -3.82 -1.57 -20.08
CA ASN A 188 -2.86 -1.61 -21.19
C ASN A 188 -3.49 -1.14 -22.51
N LYS A 189 -4.74 -1.53 -22.77
CA LYS A 189 -5.50 -1.08 -23.94
C LYS A 189 -5.88 0.40 -23.88
N ALA A 190 -6.28 0.90 -22.71
CA ALA A 190 -6.62 2.31 -22.51
C ALA A 190 -5.40 3.21 -22.75
N HIS A 191 -4.25 2.85 -22.18
CA HIS A 191 -3.03 3.64 -22.20
C HIS A 191 -2.04 3.27 -23.30
N SER A 192 -2.39 2.32 -24.18
CA SER A 192 -1.54 1.84 -25.29
C SER A 192 -0.16 1.35 -24.81
N ILE A 193 -0.15 0.63 -23.70
CA ILE A 193 1.07 0.08 -23.08
C ILE A 193 1.75 -0.90 -24.04
N SER A 194 3.03 -0.65 -24.29
CA SER A 194 3.88 -1.42 -25.19
C SER A 194 4.82 -2.35 -24.41
N LYS A 195 5.49 -3.26 -25.13
CA LYS A 195 6.55 -4.09 -24.55
C LYS A 195 7.66 -3.26 -23.88
N SER A 196 7.95 -2.08 -24.42
CA SER A 196 9.03 -1.23 -23.89
C SER A 196 8.70 -0.60 -22.54
N ASP A 197 7.40 -0.44 -22.22
CA ASP A 197 6.95 0.17 -20.97
C ASP A 197 7.15 -0.78 -19.78
N PHE A 198 6.98 -2.10 -19.98
CA PHE A 198 7.29 -3.11 -18.96
C PHE A 198 8.75 -3.07 -18.49
N ILE A 199 9.65 -2.62 -19.36
CA ILE A 199 11.09 -2.54 -19.11
C ILE A 199 11.47 -1.15 -18.58
N LYS A 200 10.94 -0.09 -19.19
CA LYS A 200 11.33 1.29 -18.86
C LYS A 200 10.65 1.83 -17.61
N SER A 201 9.47 1.33 -17.27
CA SER A 201 8.63 1.93 -16.23
C SER A 201 7.82 0.90 -15.43
N PRO A 202 8.41 -0.23 -14.98
CA PRO A 202 7.70 -1.26 -14.23
C PRO A 202 7.11 -0.73 -12.92
N ASP A 203 7.81 0.17 -12.21
CA ASP A 203 7.35 0.77 -10.96
C ASP A 203 6.01 1.52 -11.12
N SER A 204 5.92 2.44 -12.08
CA SER A 204 4.69 3.22 -12.29
C SER A 204 3.56 2.36 -12.86
N LEU A 205 3.91 1.37 -13.68
CA LEU A 205 2.93 0.46 -14.27
C LEU A 205 2.28 -0.43 -13.21
N LEU A 206 3.07 -0.97 -12.27
CA LEU A 206 2.55 -1.71 -11.12
C LEU A 206 1.53 -0.90 -10.32
N LEU A 207 1.88 0.33 -9.97
CA LEU A 207 0.98 1.22 -9.20
C LEU A 207 -0.31 1.53 -9.97
N SER A 208 -0.21 1.71 -11.28
CA SER A 208 -1.37 1.99 -12.14
C SER A 208 -2.27 0.77 -12.32
N TRP A 209 -1.70 -0.44 -12.38
CA TRP A 209 -2.48 -1.68 -12.42
C TRP A 209 -3.22 -1.94 -11.11
N LEU A 210 -2.57 -1.71 -9.96
CA LEU A 210 -3.22 -1.82 -8.65
C LEU A 210 -4.42 -0.84 -8.52
N ASP A 211 -4.28 0.39 -9.02
CA ASP A 211 -5.37 1.37 -9.07
C ASP A 211 -6.49 0.93 -10.04
N ALA A 212 -6.12 0.44 -11.22
CA ALA A 212 -7.05 -0.06 -12.21
C ALA A 212 -7.86 -1.27 -11.69
N GLU A 213 -7.20 -2.23 -11.01
CA GLU A 213 -7.86 -3.39 -10.41
C GLU A 213 -8.83 -2.96 -9.32
N TYR A 214 -8.43 -2.02 -8.47
CA TYR A 214 -9.29 -1.45 -7.45
C TYR A 214 -10.56 -0.82 -8.07
N ARG A 215 -10.41 0.00 -9.11
CA ARG A 215 -11.54 0.63 -9.81
C ARG A 215 -12.46 -0.41 -10.47
N LEU A 216 -11.89 -1.41 -11.14
CA LEU A 216 -12.65 -2.50 -11.75
C LEU A 216 -13.45 -3.29 -10.70
N PHE A 217 -12.83 -3.60 -9.57
CA PHE A 217 -13.50 -4.29 -8.47
C PHE A 217 -14.70 -3.49 -7.96
N ARG A 218 -14.58 -2.16 -7.80
CA ARG A 218 -15.71 -1.30 -7.36
C ARG A 218 -16.90 -1.42 -8.29
N LEU A 219 -16.68 -1.43 -9.61
CA LEU A 219 -17.74 -1.55 -10.60
C LEU A 219 -18.43 -2.91 -10.55
N ILE A 220 -17.66 -3.99 -10.37
CA ILE A 220 -18.19 -5.35 -10.23
C ILE A 220 -18.97 -5.49 -8.92
N GLU A 221 -18.40 -4.99 -7.83
CA GLU A 221 -19.05 -5.00 -6.52
C GLU A 221 -20.40 -4.29 -6.57
N GLU A 222 -20.45 -3.09 -7.16
CA GLU A 222 -21.70 -2.36 -7.36
C GLU A 222 -22.68 -3.16 -8.21
N LYS A 223 -22.26 -3.72 -9.35
CA LYS A 223 -23.15 -4.51 -10.22
C LYS A 223 -23.74 -5.70 -9.47
N ILE A 224 -22.90 -6.56 -8.89
CA ILE A 224 -23.30 -7.82 -8.26
C ILE A 224 -24.18 -7.57 -7.04
N TYR A 225 -23.84 -6.59 -6.23
CA TYR A 225 -24.60 -6.31 -5.01
C TYR A 225 -25.80 -5.39 -5.23
N SER A 226 -25.87 -4.63 -6.33
CA SER A 226 -26.99 -3.71 -6.58
C SER A 226 -28.36 -4.39 -6.49
N GLY A 227 -28.49 -5.63 -6.99
CA GLY A 227 -29.73 -6.39 -6.89
C GLY A 227 -30.10 -6.75 -5.46
N LYS A 228 -29.11 -7.19 -4.66
CA LYS A 228 -29.29 -7.52 -3.24
C LYS A 228 -29.56 -6.28 -2.37
N LEU A 229 -29.00 -5.13 -2.74
CA LEU A 229 -29.16 -3.86 -2.02
C LEU A 229 -30.48 -3.13 -2.35
N LYS A 230 -31.10 -3.44 -3.50
CA LYS A 230 -32.38 -2.82 -3.92
C LYS A 230 -33.60 -3.41 -3.20
N ASN A 231 -33.49 -4.62 -2.69
CA ASN A 231 -34.56 -5.30 -1.97
C ASN A 231 -34.30 -5.22 -0.46
N ALA A 232 -35.37 -5.23 0.35
CA ALA A 232 -35.21 -5.39 1.79
C ALA A 232 -34.67 -6.78 2.11
N PHE A 233 -33.75 -6.87 3.07
CA PHE A 233 -33.28 -8.14 3.62
C PHE A 233 -34.41 -8.81 4.41
N GLU A 234 -34.52 -10.13 4.30
CA GLU A 234 -35.55 -10.93 4.98
C GLU A 234 -35.33 -10.94 6.50
N SER A 235 -34.09 -10.78 6.95
CA SER A 235 -33.74 -10.71 8.36
C SER A 235 -32.45 -9.91 8.60
N VAL A 236 -32.22 -9.54 9.86
CA VAL A 236 -30.95 -8.96 10.31
C VAL A 236 -29.79 -9.93 10.04
N ASP A 237 -30.01 -11.23 10.23
CA ASP A 237 -28.97 -12.26 10.01
C ASP A 237 -28.58 -12.36 8.53
N GLU A 238 -29.54 -12.22 7.61
CA GLU A 238 -29.26 -12.19 6.18
C GLU A 238 -28.38 -10.99 5.81
N PHE A 239 -28.73 -9.81 6.33
CA PHE A 239 -27.95 -8.59 6.14
C PHE A 239 -26.51 -8.75 6.66
N VAL A 240 -26.35 -9.23 7.89
CA VAL A 240 -25.03 -9.43 8.52
C VAL A 240 -24.20 -10.44 7.74
N ARG A 241 -24.81 -11.53 7.26
CA ARG A 241 -24.13 -12.53 6.42
C ARG A 241 -23.58 -11.91 5.14
N ILE A 242 -24.40 -11.12 4.42
CA ILE A 242 -23.98 -10.46 3.18
C ILE A 242 -22.90 -9.41 3.44
N ALA A 243 -23.03 -8.61 4.51
CA ALA A 243 -22.02 -7.62 4.89
C ALA A 243 -20.66 -8.27 5.19
N ASN A 244 -20.65 -9.39 5.93
CA ASN A 244 -19.43 -10.15 6.20
C ASN A 244 -18.83 -10.76 4.93
N GLU A 245 -19.66 -11.25 4.00
CA GLU A 245 -19.19 -11.76 2.71
C GLU A 245 -18.46 -10.65 1.91
N VAL A 246 -19.04 -9.46 1.85
CA VAL A 246 -18.44 -8.27 1.20
C VAL A 246 -17.09 -7.94 1.83
N LEU A 247 -17.04 -7.80 3.16
CA LEU A 247 -15.81 -7.44 3.87
C LEU A 247 -14.70 -8.49 3.71
N ASN A 248 -15.04 -9.76 3.82
CA ASN A 248 -14.08 -10.86 3.62
C ASN A 248 -13.53 -10.89 2.20
N ARG A 249 -14.36 -10.61 1.18
CA ARG A 249 -13.90 -10.53 -0.21
C ARG A 249 -12.93 -9.37 -0.41
N ARG A 250 -13.22 -8.19 0.13
CA ARG A 250 -12.32 -7.03 0.07
C ARG A 250 -10.97 -7.34 0.73
N LYS A 251 -10.96 -8.03 1.88
CA LYS A 251 -9.74 -8.45 2.58
C LYS A 251 -8.92 -9.46 1.77
N SER A 252 -9.56 -10.48 1.19
CA SER A 252 -8.88 -11.50 0.39
C SER A 252 -8.23 -10.94 -0.88
N ARG A 253 -8.88 -9.99 -1.56
CA ARG A 253 -8.37 -9.33 -2.78
C ARG A 253 -7.02 -8.63 -2.53
N ALA A 254 -6.96 -7.81 -1.48
CA ALA A 254 -5.82 -6.92 -1.24
C ALA A 254 -4.47 -7.66 -1.10
N GLY A 255 -4.47 -8.88 -0.54
CA GLY A 255 -3.26 -9.69 -0.41
C GLY A 255 -2.77 -10.26 -1.74
N LYS A 256 -3.66 -10.89 -2.52
CA LYS A 256 -3.29 -11.60 -3.76
C LYS A 256 -3.07 -10.70 -4.97
N SER A 257 -3.71 -9.54 -5.02
CA SER A 257 -3.57 -8.58 -6.12
C SER A 257 -2.10 -8.19 -6.37
N LEU A 258 -1.33 -7.93 -5.30
CA LEU A 258 0.08 -7.56 -5.43
C LEU A 258 0.93 -8.69 -6.05
N GLU A 259 0.75 -9.93 -5.60
CA GLU A 259 1.44 -11.10 -6.15
C GLU A 259 1.13 -11.27 -7.65
N HIS A 260 -0.15 -11.20 -8.04
CA HIS A 260 -0.57 -11.35 -9.44
C HIS A 260 0.02 -10.29 -10.37
N HIS A 261 0.08 -9.04 -9.92
CA HIS A 261 0.67 -7.96 -10.73
C HIS A 261 2.19 -8.06 -10.85
N LEU A 262 2.88 -8.49 -9.79
CA LEU A 262 4.31 -8.77 -9.84
C LEU A 262 4.62 -9.94 -10.78
N SER A 263 3.85 -11.04 -10.70
CA SER A 263 3.97 -12.21 -11.59
C SER A 263 3.86 -11.81 -13.07
N GLU A 264 2.84 -11.01 -13.43
CA GLU A 264 2.69 -10.52 -14.80
C GLU A 264 3.88 -9.64 -15.22
N LEU A 265 4.36 -8.74 -14.35
CA LEU A 265 5.53 -7.90 -14.67
C LEU A 265 6.80 -8.72 -14.87
N PHE A 266 7.04 -9.73 -14.04
CA PHE A 266 8.18 -10.64 -14.19
C PHE A 266 8.09 -11.43 -15.49
N SER A 267 6.90 -11.94 -15.82
CA SER A 267 6.63 -12.64 -17.09
C SER A 267 6.85 -11.74 -18.30
N LYS A 268 6.35 -10.50 -18.29
CA LYS A 268 6.58 -9.52 -19.38
C LYS A 268 8.02 -9.05 -19.49
N ASN A 269 8.81 -9.27 -18.46
CA ASN A 269 10.24 -9.02 -18.45
C ASN A 269 11.06 -10.27 -18.78
N ASP A 270 10.43 -11.38 -19.20
CA ASP A 270 11.09 -12.63 -19.57
C ASP A 270 11.94 -13.21 -18.43
N LEU A 271 11.53 -13.02 -17.17
CA LEU A 271 12.16 -13.68 -16.03
C LEU A 271 11.67 -15.12 -15.92
N VAL A 272 12.57 -16.05 -15.64
CA VAL A 272 12.21 -17.42 -15.24
C VAL A 272 11.94 -17.42 -13.74
N PHE A 273 10.75 -17.83 -13.31
CA PHE A 273 10.38 -17.89 -11.89
C PHE A 273 9.32 -18.95 -11.63
N GLU A 274 9.17 -19.33 -10.36
CA GLU A 274 8.10 -20.19 -9.87
C GLU A 274 7.45 -19.51 -8.65
N GLU A 275 6.12 -19.40 -8.68
CA GLU A 275 5.32 -18.89 -7.56
C GLU A 275 5.09 -20.00 -6.52
N GLN A 276 5.16 -19.66 -5.24
CA GLN A 276 4.81 -20.58 -4.13
C GLN A 276 5.55 -21.93 -4.18
N ALA A 277 6.78 -21.92 -4.70
CA ALA A 277 7.64 -23.10 -4.82
C ALA A 277 7.90 -23.76 -3.46
N LEU A 278 7.93 -25.09 -3.42
CA LEU A 278 8.20 -25.81 -2.16
C LEU A 278 9.69 -25.75 -1.82
N THR A 279 10.02 -25.25 -0.63
CA THR A 279 11.39 -25.22 -0.07
C THR A 279 11.47 -26.10 1.20
N GLU A 280 12.46 -25.87 2.07
CA GLU A 280 12.61 -26.64 3.30
C GLU A 280 11.41 -26.49 4.25
N GLY A 281 11.09 -27.56 4.98
CA GLY A 281 10.05 -27.53 6.00
C GLY A 281 8.63 -27.24 5.48
N LYS A 282 8.36 -27.52 4.19
CA LYS A 282 7.10 -27.21 3.49
C LYS A 282 6.79 -25.71 3.38
N LYS A 283 7.80 -24.86 3.51
CA LYS A 283 7.66 -23.42 3.29
C LYS A 283 7.49 -23.12 1.80
N ARG A 284 6.93 -21.94 1.54
CA ARG A 284 6.58 -21.46 0.20
C ARG A 284 6.87 -19.96 0.12
N PRO A 285 8.05 -19.54 -0.33
CA PRO A 285 8.25 -18.14 -0.69
C PRO A 285 7.28 -17.71 -1.78
N ASP A 286 6.93 -16.43 -1.82
CA ASP A 286 6.01 -15.91 -2.81
C ASP A 286 6.55 -16.11 -4.23
N PHE A 287 7.83 -15.77 -4.44
CA PHE A 287 8.54 -16.01 -5.70
C PHE A 287 9.92 -16.62 -5.46
N LEU A 288 10.24 -17.63 -6.27
CA LEU A 288 11.54 -18.27 -6.36
C LEU A 288 12.08 -18.14 -7.78
N PHE A 289 13.33 -17.71 -7.94
CA PHE A 289 14.01 -17.61 -9.23
C PHE A 289 15.27 -18.49 -9.25
N PRO A 290 15.49 -19.31 -10.30
CA PRO A 290 14.60 -19.47 -11.46
C PRO A 290 13.40 -20.40 -11.20
N ASN A 291 13.55 -21.46 -10.41
CA ASN A 291 12.47 -22.42 -10.12
C ASN A 291 12.89 -23.41 -9.01
N SER A 292 11.95 -24.25 -8.59
CA SER A 292 12.17 -25.30 -7.58
C SER A 292 13.20 -26.35 -8.00
N SER A 293 13.28 -26.69 -9.29
CA SER A 293 14.24 -27.70 -9.78
C SER A 293 15.69 -27.24 -9.57
N CYS A 294 16.00 -25.98 -9.88
CA CYS A 294 17.30 -25.38 -9.57
C CYS A 294 17.52 -25.24 -8.05
N TYR A 295 16.47 -24.95 -7.29
CA TYR A 295 16.54 -24.83 -5.84
C TYR A 295 16.77 -26.16 -5.11
N HIS A 296 16.34 -27.30 -5.65
CA HIS A 296 16.62 -28.60 -5.05
C HIS A 296 17.90 -29.24 -5.60
N ASN A 297 18.48 -28.68 -6.66
CA ASN A 297 19.76 -29.11 -7.20
C ASN A 297 20.93 -28.45 -6.46
N PHE A 298 21.67 -29.22 -5.67
CA PHE A 298 22.84 -28.74 -4.92
C PHE A 298 24.05 -28.39 -5.80
N GLU A 299 24.10 -28.85 -7.06
CA GLU A 299 25.11 -28.42 -8.03
C GLU A 299 24.82 -27.00 -8.55
N PHE A 300 23.55 -26.58 -8.54
CA PHE A 300 23.18 -25.22 -8.90
C PHE A 300 23.73 -24.23 -7.86
N PRO A 301 24.46 -23.17 -8.28
CA PRO A 301 25.08 -22.23 -7.34
C PRO A 301 24.03 -21.46 -6.53
N ALA A 302 24.12 -21.53 -5.21
CA ALA A 302 23.19 -20.84 -4.31
C ALA A 302 23.14 -19.31 -4.51
N LYS A 303 24.26 -18.70 -4.93
CA LYS A 303 24.36 -17.26 -5.23
C LYS A 303 23.46 -16.80 -6.39
N ASP A 304 23.09 -17.72 -7.28
CA ASP A 304 22.28 -17.45 -8.46
C ASP A 304 20.79 -17.71 -8.20
N LEU A 305 20.44 -18.29 -7.04
CA LEU A 305 19.07 -18.36 -6.54
C LEU A 305 18.63 -16.99 -6.02
N VAL A 306 17.35 -16.66 -6.23
CA VAL A 306 16.72 -15.45 -5.68
C VAL A 306 15.39 -15.84 -5.07
N VAL A 307 15.10 -15.28 -3.89
CA VAL A 307 13.79 -15.37 -3.25
C VAL A 307 13.27 -13.96 -3.01
N LEU A 308 12.01 -13.74 -3.39
CA LEU A 308 11.29 -12.49 -3.16
C LEU A 308 10.00 -12.78 -2.41
N GLY A 309 9.86 -12.21 -1.21
CA GLY A 309 8.57 -12.07 -0.55
C GLY A 309 7.85 -10.82 -1.05
N ALA A 310 6.52 -10.84 -1.12
CA ALA A 310 5.69 -9.70 -1.51
C ALA A 310 4.67 -9.39 -0.41
N LYS A 311 4.69 -8.16 0.12
CA LYS A 311 3.77 -7.73 1.19
C LYS A 311 3.26 -6.33 0.91
N THR A 312 1.94 -6.11 0.97
CA THR A 312 1.37 -4.75 0.87
C THR A 312 1.87 -3.87 2.02
N THR A 313 1.81 -4.39 3.25
CA THR A 313 2.34 -3.79 4.49
C THR A 313 3.22 -4.83 5.20
N CYS A 314 4.41 -4.44 5.66
CA CYS A 314 5.43 -5.39 6.14
C CYS A 314 5.83 -5.29 7.62
N LYS A 315 5.54 -4.16 8.30
CA LYS A 315 5.92 -3.83 9.70
C LYS A 315 6.73 -4.88 10.45
N ASP A 316 6.07 -5.83 11.09
CA ASP A 316 6.70 -6.92 11.86
C ASP A 316 6.68 -8.26 11.10
N ARG A 317 5.88 -8.36 10.02
CA ARG A 317 5.70 -9.59 9.23
C ARG A 317 6.86 -9.90 8.29
N TRP A 318 7.78 -8.96 8.03
CA TRP A 318 8.95 -9.18 7.17
C TRP A 318 9.84 -10.35 7.62
N ARG A 319 9.88 -10.64 8.93
CA ARG A 319 10.69 -11.74 9.49
C ARG A 319 10.28 -13.11 8.95
N GLN A 320 9.04 -13.27 8.49
CA GLN A 320 8.54 -14.51 7.90
C GLN A 320 9.38 -14.92 6.68
N VAL A 321 9.74 -13.94 5.85
CA VAL A 321 10.53 -14.11 4.62
C VAL A 321 11.91 -14.70 4.91
N LEU A 322 12.53 -14.35 6.04
CA LEU A 322 13.89 -14.79 6.38
C LEU A 322 14.04 -16.30 6.44
N SER A 323 12.95 -16.98 6.83
CA SER A 323 12.97 -18.41 7.07
C SER A 323 12.50 -19.24 5.87
N GLU A 324 12.03 -18.61 4.79
CA GLU A 324 11.34 -19.31 3.69
C GLU A 324 12.26 -20.10 2.75
N ALA A 325 13.57 -19.89 2.80
CA ALA A 325 14.52 -20.58 1.94
C ALA A 325 15.92 -20.60 2.56
N ASP A 326 16.37 -21.77 3.01
CA ASP A 326 17.64 -21.90 3.75
C ASP A 326 18.87 -21.78 2.84
N ARG A 327 18.77 -22.27 1.59
CA ARG A 327 19.84 -22.14 0.59
C ARG A 327 20.15 -20.70 0.17
N VAL A 328 19.24 -19.75 0.41
CA VAL A 328 19.34 -18.37 -0.10
C VAL A 328 19.68 -17.43 1.05
N GLU A 329 20.93 -16.97 1.08
CA GLU A 329 21.44 -16.12 2.15
C GLU A 329 20.90 -14.68 2.06
N GLU A 330 21.03 -14.03 0.89
CA GLU A 330 20.45 -12.71 0.64
C GLU A 330 19.04 -12.86 0.07
N LYS A 331 18.06 -12.30 0.76
CA LYS A 331 16.65 -12.36 0.37
C LYS A 331 16.14 -10.98 -0.03
N TYR A 332 15.07 -10.96 -0.80
CA TYR A 332 14.39 -9.72 -1.20
C TYR A 332 12.97 -9.66 -0.64
N LEU A 333 12.50 -8.46 -0.31
CA LEU A 333 11.12 -8.21 0.07
C LEU A 333 10.59 -7.00 -0.68
N PHE A 334 9.55 -7.22 -1.49
CA PHE A 334 8.79 -6.14 -2.11
C PHE A 334 7.72 -5.61 -1.15
N THR A 335 7.61 -4.28 -1.02
CA THR A 335 6.54 -3.65 -0.24
C THR A 335 5.98 -2.36 -0.84
N LEU A 336 4.67 -2.14 -0.63
CA LEU A 336 4.00 -0.87 -0.94
C LEU A 336 4.00 0.11 0.26
N GLN A 337 4.49 -0.33 1.43
CA GLN A 337 4.50 0.47 2.65
C GLN A 337 5.37 1.73 2.50
N GLN A 338 4.78 2.89 2.79
CA GLN A 338 5.47 4.18 2.71
C GLN A 338 6.15 4.51 4.04
N GLY A 339 7.38 4.03 4.20
CA GLY A 339 8.24 4.33 5.34
C GLY A 339 8.38 3.17 6.32
N ILE A 340 9.62 2.98 6.78
CA ILE A 340 10.04 2.00 7.79
C ILE A 340 11.05 2.71 8.69
N SER A 341 11.07 2.40 9.98
CA SER A 341 11.94 3.05 10.95
C SER A 341 13.41 2.74 10.70
N LEU A 342 14.32 3.61 11.20
CA LEU A 342 15.77 3.38 11.10
C LEU A 342 16.20 2.08 11.79
N SER A 343 15.61 1.75 12.94
CA SER A 343 15.91 0.52 13.68
C SER A 343 15.46 -0.71 12.90
N GLN A 344 14.24 -0.71 12.35
CA GLN A 344 13.75 -1.83 11.54
C GLN A 344 14.56 -2.00 10.26
N LEU A 345 14.93 -0.92 9.56
CA LEU A 345 15.80 -0.98 8.39
C LEU A 345 17.19 -1.55 8.72
N LYS A 346 17.73 -1.19 9.88
CA LYS A 346 18.99 -1.78 10.37
C LYS A 346 18.83 -3.28 10.59
N GLU A 347 17.77 -3.71 11.27
CA GLU A 347 17.50 -5.14 11.52
C GLU A 347 17.33 -5.93 10.22
N MET A 348 16.64 -5.36 9.22
CA MET A 348 16.49 -5.97 7.89
C MET A 348 17.85 -6.12 7.21
N SER A 349 18.68 -5.08 7.24
CA SER A 349 20.03 -5.11 6.68
C SER A 349 20.94 -6.12 7.39
N ASP A 350 20.91 -6.18 8.72
CA ASP A 350 21.68 -7.14 9.52
C ASP A 350 21.24 -8.58 9.21
N ALA A 351 19.96 -8.79 8.88
CA ALA A 351 19.40 -10.06 8.44
C ALA A 351 19.58 -10.37 6.94
N LYS A 352 20.33 -9.55 6.20
CA LYS A 352 20.57 -9.67 4.74
C LYS A 352 19.27 -9.68 3.91
N LEU A 353 18.28 -8.91 4.35
CA LEU A 353 17.04 -8.66 3.62
C LEU A 353 17.12 -7.33 2.89
N THR A 354 17.08 -7.38 1.55
CA THR A 354 17.07 -6.19 0.70
C THR A 354 15.63 -5.81 0.34
N LEU A 355 15.25 -4.56 0.64
CA LEU A 355 13.91 -4.06 0.34
C LEU A 355 13.80 -3.57 -1.11
N ILE A 356 12.73 -4.02 -1.75
CA ILE A 356 12.26 -3.52 -3.05
C ILE A 356 11.03 -2.66 -2.81
N VAL A 357 11.05 -1.41 -3.28
CA VAL A 357 9.99 -0.44 -3.04
C VAL A 357 9.74 0.32 -4.34
N PRO A 358 8.47 0.60 -4.73
CA PRO A 358 8.20 1.45 -5.87
C PRO A 358 8.99 2.76 -5.81
N LYS A 359 9.65 3.11 -6.91
CA LYS A 359 10.48 4.32 -6.99
C LYS A 359 9.85 5.60 -6.39
N PRO A 360 8.56 5.91 -6.60
CA PRO A 360 7.92 7.09 -6.01
C PRO A 360 7.85 7.08 -4.48
N TYR A 361 7.96 5.91 -3.85
CA TYR A 361 7.85 5.72 -2.40
C TYR A 361 9.21 5.74 -1.69
N ILE A 362 10.35 5.61 -2.40
CA ILE A 362 11.69 5.66 -1.77
C ILE A 362 11.90 6.94 -0.92
N GLN A 363 11.35 8.07 -1.36
CA GLN A 363 11.44 9.35 -0.63
C GLN A 363 10.75 9.35 0.75
N SER A 364 9.87 8.40 1.05
CA SER A 364 9.22 8.28 2.37
C SER A 364 10.12 7.61 3.41
N PHE A 365 11.25 7.02 3.00
CA PHE A 365 12.19 6.32 3.87
C PHE A 365 13.27 7.27 4.41
N PRO A 366 13.92 6.94 5.55
CA PRO A 366 15.05 7.72 6.07
C PRO A 366 16.17 7.89 5.05
N LYS A 367 16.68 9.12 4.89
CA LYS A 367 17.72 9.47 3.89
C LYS A 367 18.95 8.57 3.93
N ALA A 368 19.36 8.11 5.11
CA ALA A 368 20.53 7.24 5.30
C ALA A 368 20.40 5.87 4.60
N TYR A 369 19.17 5.39 4.38
CA TYR A 369 18.89 4.09 3.77
C TYR A 369 18.36 4.17 2.33
N GLN A 370 17.96 5.35 1.84
CA GLN A 370 17.37 5.48 0.50
C GLN A 370 18.27 4.91 -0.61
N ASN A 371 19.60 4.99 -0.48
CA ASN A 371 20.55 4.43 -1.46
C ASN A 371 20.70 2.90 -1.37
N GLN A 372 20.28 2.29 -0.27
CA GLN A 372 20.34 0.83 -0.06
C GLN A 372 19.05 0.13 -0.54
N LEU A 373 17.94 0.87 -0.62
CA LEU A 373 16.69 0.40 -1.20
C LEU A 373 16.87 0.17 -2.71
N LYS A 374 16.05 -0.72 -3.25
CA LYS A 374 15.97 -0.99 -4.68
C LYS A 374 14.59 -0.69 -5.21
N ASP A 375 14.52 -0.12 -6.40
CA ASP A 375 13.25 -0.03 -7.14
C ASP A 375 12.95 -1.33 -7.90
N LEU A 376 11.72 -1.47 -8.43
CA LEU A 376 11.31 -2.70 -9.11
C LEU A 376 12.13 -2.93 -10.38
N SER A 377 12.46 -1.85 -11.10
CA SER A 377 13.33 -1.90 -12.27
C SER A 377 14.73 -2.42 -11.92
N GLU A 378 15.33 -1.98 -10.83
CA GLU A 378 16.62 -2.47 -10.35
C GLU A 378 16.56 -3.96 -9.99
N PHE A 379 15.51 -4.39 -9.28
CA PHE A 379 15.30 -5.80 -8.92
C PHE A 379 15.21 -6.70 -10.16
N ILE A 380 14.37 -6.34 -11.13
CA ILE A 380 14.25 -7.06 -12.41
C ILE A 380 15.63 -7.18 -13.07
N GLY A 381 16.41 -6.08 -13.08
CA GLY A 381 17.77 -6.09 -13.62
C GLY A 381 18.73 -7.02 -12.86
N ILE A 382 18.61 -7.12 -11.53
CA ILE A 382 19.40 -8.06 -10.71
C ILE A 382 19.08 -9.50 -11.10
N VAL A 383 17.79 -9.84 -11.17
CA VAL A 383 17.34 -11.19 -11.52
C VAL A 383 17.80 -11.57 -12.94
N LYS A 384 17.63 -10.67 -13.93
CA LYS A 384 18.12 -10.89 -15.31
C LYS A 384 19.59 -11.23 -15.34
N ARG A 385 20.43 -10.42 -14.69
CA ARG A 385 21.88 -10.66 -14.64
C ARG A 385 22.24 -12.00 -13.98
N ARG A 386 21.53 -12.41 -12.92
CA ARG A 386 21.73 -13.73 -12.31
C ARG A 386 21.34 -14.85 -13.28
N GLN A 387 20.22 -14.70 -13.99
CA GLN A 387 19.76 -15.68 -14.95
C GLN A 387 20.64 -15.80 -16.21
N ASP A 388 21.20 -14.68 -16.69
CA ASP A 388 22.14 -14.68 -17.81
C ASP A 388 23.43 -15.45 -17.50
N ASN A 389 23.80 -15.53 -16.21
CA ASN A 389 24.95 -16.29 -15.74
C ASN A 389 24.65 -17.76 -15.48
N ILE A 390 23.38 -18.20 -15.58
CA ILE A 390 23.01 -19.60 -15.35
C ILE A 390 23.60 -20.47 -16.46
N PRO A 391 24.39 -21.50 -16.11
CA PRO A 391 24.82 -22.49 -17.09
C PRO A 391 23.61 -23.14 -17.76
N LYS A 392 23.55 -23.11 -19.09
CA LYS A 392 22.39 -23.57 -19.87
C LYS A 392 21.93 -25.02 -19.57
N HIS A 393 22.82 -25.87 -19.06
CA HIS A 393 22.48 -27.24 -18.69
C HIS A 393 21.55 -27.36 -17.47
N TYR A 394 21.42 -26.29 -16.65
CA TYR A 394 20.45 -26.26 -15.55
C TYR A 394 19.05 -25.84 -15.98
N LEU A 395 18.88 -25.32 -17.20
CA LEU A 395 17.60 -24.84 -17.74
C LEU A 395 16.93 -25.86 -18.69
N ILE A 396 17.42 -27.11 -18.71
CA ILE A 396 16.94 -28.21 -19.55
C ILE A 396 15.95 -29.08 -18.78
#